data_AF-A0A9R0U6J8-F1
#
_entry.id   AF-A0A9R0U6J8-F1
#
_cell.length_a   1.000
_cell.length_b   1.000
_cell.length_c   1.000
_cell.angle_alpha   90.00
_cell.angle_beta   90.00
_cell.angle_gamma   90.00
#
_symmetry.space_group_name_H-M   'P 1'
#
loop_
_entity.id
_entity.type
_entity.pdbx_description
1 polymer ?
#
loop_
_entity_poly.entity_id
_entity_poly.type
_entity_poly.pdbx_seq_one_letter_code
_entity_poly.pdbx_strand_id
1 'polypeptide(L)'
;MVVEADGGSRGNPGPAGYGAVVKDSDGQVLAERKESLGVVTNNVAEYNGLIAGLAAAAELGASTVDVRMDSKLVVEQMSGRWKIKHPGMQPLAERAKELAAGFSRVKYEWIPRAQNSHADRLANEAMDAATGKPAAGRPGAATAGRARQVARQTAVRGPAAAEREPRAAKADPPKLPTRKPDRAAVGWTGARGTPTRLLLLRHGQTEMSALRRYSGRGDVPLTELGRSQAAAAAKRLAAMEGLVVDGEAVPIISSPLTRTKQTAQAVADALGGRVETHPGLIETDFGDWEGLTFAEAADRDPELHRSWLSDSAVPPPGGESFEVVHRRVRKARDELIAEHGGRTLVLVSHVTPIKTLLRMGLDAGPQLLFRLHLDLASLSIVEFYPDGNASVRLVNDTSHLA
;
A
#
# COMPACT_ATOMS: atom_id res chain seq x y z
N MET A 1 -5.85 28.29 -23.54
CA MET A 1 -6.96 27.78 -22.69
C MET A 1 -6.38 26.87 -21.63
N VAL A 2 -7.05 26.74 -20.49
CA VAL A 2 -6.71 25.74 -19.46
C VAL A 2 -7.59 24.50 -19.69
N VAL A 3 -7.01 23.31 -19.51
CA VAL A 3 -7.77 22.05 -19.48
C VAL A 3 -7.57 21.39 -18.13
N GLU A 4 -8.63 21.26 -17.35
CA GLU A 4 -8.65 20.50 -16.09
C GLU A 4 -9.31 19.14 -16.34
N ALA A 5 -8.71 18.06 -15.85
CA ALA A 5 -9.24 16.70 -16.05
C ALA A 5 -8.95 15.75 -14.88
N ASP A 6 -9.87 14.82 -14.64
CA ASP A 6 -9.79 13.75 -13.62
C ASP A 6 -10.52 12.49 -14.13
N GLY A 7 -10.26 11.34 -13.50
CA GLY A 7 -10.97 10.11 -13.78
C GLY A 7 -10.77 9.06 -12.69
N GLY A 8 -11.78 8.22 -12.47
CA GLY A 8 -11.75 7.24 -11.40
C GLY A 8 -12.58 5.99 -11.67
N SER A 9 -12.42 5.01 -10.78
CA SER A 9 -13.15 3.75 -10.77
C SER A 9 -13.64 3.40 -9.36
N ARG A 10 -14.87 2.92 -9.24
CA ARG A 10 -15.53 2.51 -7.98
C ARG A 10 -15.02 1.12 -7.57
N GLY A 11 -13.83 1.10 -6.98
CA GLY A 11 -12.96 -0.07 -6.97
C GLY A 11 -12.08 -0.07 -8.23
N ASN A 12 -10.84 -0.56 -8.14
CA ASN A 12 -9.83 -0.37 -9.20
C ASN A 12 -9.17 -1.72 -9.59
N PRO A 13 -9.53 -2.33 -10.73
CA PRO A 13 -10.54 -1.89 -11.70
C PRO A 13 -11.97 -2.00 -11.15
N GLY A 14 -12.89 -1.24 -11.74
CA GLY A 14 -14.30 -1.18 -11.34
C GLY A 14 -15.11 -0.19 -12.19
N PRO A 15 -16.41 0.01 -11.90
CA PRO A 15 -17.26 0.96 -12.63
C PRO A 15 -16.67 2.36 -12.64
N ALA A 16 -16.40 2.90 -13.82
CA ALA A 16 -15.50 4.05 -14.00
C ALA A 16 -16.11 5.17 -14.84
N GLY A 17 -15.53 6.36 -14.71
CA GLY A 17 -15.90 7.53 -15.49
C GLY A 17 -14.85 8.64 -15.39
N TYR A 18 -14.90 9.57 -16.35
CA TYR A 18 -14.00 10.73 -16.41
C TYR A 18 -14.77 12.05 -16.37
N GLY A 19 -14.04 13.12 -16.03
CA GLY A 19 -14.51 14.50 -16.09
C GLY A 19 -13.42 15.41 -16.65
N ALA A 20 -13.80 16.33 -17.53
CA ALA A 20 -12.90 17.33 -18.10
C ALA A 20 -13.59 18.69 -18.29
N VAL A 21 -12.82 19.76 -18.12
CA VAL A 21 -13.29 21.16 -18.14
C VAL A 21 -12.30 21.98 -18.97
N VAL A 22 -12.80 22.74 -19.93
CA VAL A 22 -12.00 23.73 -20.67
C VAL A 22 -12.33 25.12 -20.16
N LYS A 23 -11.31 25.93 -19.87
CA LYS A 23 -11.44 27.32 -19.40
C LYS A 23 -10.64 28.30 -20.25
N ASP A 24 -11.06 29.56 -20.25
CA ASP A 24 -10.30 30.67 -20.83
C ASP A 24 -9.11 31.13 -19.94
N SER A 25 -8.61 32.35 -20.14
CA SER A 25 -7.58 32.97 -19.31
C SER A 25 -8.08 33.42 -17.94
N ASP A 26 -9.36 33.75 -17.85
CA ASP A 26 -9.98 34.46 -16.73
C ASP A 26 -10.69 33.47 -15.77
N GLY A 27 -10.74 32.20 -16.17
CA GLY A 27 -11.26 31.07 -15.41
C GLY A 27 -12.70 30.68 -15.78
N GLN A 28 -13.30 31.31 -16.78
CA GLN A 28 -14.67 30.99 -17.22
C GLN A 28 -14.68 29.63 -17.94
N VAL A 29 -15.72 28.84 -17.66
CA VAL A 29 -15.88 27.50 -18.25
C VAL A 29 -16.46 27.62 -19.65
N LEU A 30 -15.66 27.19 -20.64
CA LEU A 30 -16.03 27.17 -22.06
C LEU A 30 -16.69 25.84 -22.46
N ALA A 31 -16.29 24.73 -21.82
CA ALA A 31 -16.86 23.42 -22.05
C ALA A 31 -16.68 22.48 -20.85
N GLU A 32 -17.65 21.58 -20.65
CA GLU A 32 -17.52 20.37 -19.84
C GLU A 32 -17.58 19.13 -20.75
N ARG A 33 -16.89 18.05 -20.37
CA ARG A 33 -17.03 16.69 -20.94
C ARG A 33 -17.02 15.68 -19.78
N LYS A 34 -17.87 14.65 -19.84
CA LYS A 34 -17.90 13.53 -18.90
C LYS A 34 -18.57 12.32 -19.52
N GLU A 35 -18.10 11.13 -19.18
CA GLU A 35 -18.61 9.86 -19.73
C GLU A 35 -18.27 8.69 -18.81
N SER A 36 -19.09 7.64 -18.85
CA SER A 36 -18.85 6.38 -18.15
C SER A 36 -18.12 5.38 -19.04
N LEU A 37 -17.14 4.67 -18.48
CA LEU A 37 -16.19 3.83 -19.22
C LEU A 37 -16.38 2.32 -19.00
N GLY A 38 -17.52 1.92 -18.44
CA GLY A 38 -17.73 0.53 -17.99
C GLY A 38 -16.76 0.18 -16.85
N VAL A 39 -16.11 -0.98 -16.93
CA VAL A 39 -15.15 -1.45 -15.92
C VAL A 39 -13.71 -1.28 -16.42
N VAL A 40 -13.02 -0.27 -15.91
CA VAL A 40 -11.59 0.02 -16.19
C VAL A 40 -10.87 0.45 -14.91
N THR A 41 -9.58 0.80 -15.01
CA THR A 41 -8.77 1.31 -13.90
C THR A 41 -8.80 2.84 -13.82
N ASN A 42 -8.46 3.40 -12.65
CA ASN A 42 -8.35 4.86 -12.46
C ASN A 42 -7.53 5.52 -13.58
N ASN A 43 -6.30 5.06 -13.81
CA ASN A 43 -5.38 5.67 -14.77
C ASN A 43 -5.93 5.65 -16.21
N VAL A 44 -6.71 4.62 -16.57
CA VAL A 44 -7.41 4.57 -17.87
C VAL A 44 -8.50 5.63 -17.93
N ALA A 45 -9.25 5.85 -16.85
CA ALA A 45 -10.23 6.93 -16.78
C ALA A 45 -9.57 8.33 -16.82
N GLU A 46 -8.49 8.55 -16.08
CA GLU A 46 -7.70 9.80 -16.10
C GLU A 46 -7.22 10.14 -17.53
N TYR A 47 -6.70 9.13 -18.26
CA TYR A 47 -6.28 9.31 -19.66
C TYR A 47 -7.45 9.66 -20.60
N ASN A 48 -8.63 9.07 -20.42
CA ASN A 48 -9.81 9.42 -21.21
C ASN A 48 -10.31 10.84 -20.90
N GLY A 49 -10.24 11.27 -19.63
CA GLY A 49 -10.48 12.66 -19.24
C GLY A 49 -9.55 13.64 -19.95
N LEU A 50 -8.24 13.33 -20.01
CA LEU A 50 -7.28 14.13 -20.77
C LEU A 50 -7.61 14.19 -22.27
N ILE A 51 -7.93 13.04 -22.89
CA ILE A 51 -8.29 12.95 -24.31
C ILE A 51 -9.52 13.82 -24.60
N ALA A 52 -10.57 13.73 -23.78
CA ALA A 52 -11.79 14.52 -23.94
C ALA A 52 -11.56 16.03 -23.73
N GLY A 53 -10.71 16.40 -22.75
CA GLY A 53 -10.34 17.79 -22.50
C GLY A 53 -9.52 18.41 -23.65
N LEU A 54 -8.56 17.67 -24.20
CA LEU A 54 -7.78 18.10 -25.37
C LEU A 54 -8.65 18.19 -26.63
N ALA A 55 -9.57 17.24 -26.85
CA ALA A 55 -10.52 17.29 -27.96
C ALA A 55 -11.42 18.53 -27.86
N ALA A 56 -12.01 18.79 -26.70
CA ALA A 56 -12.85 19.98 -26.47
C ALA A 56 -12.07 21.30 -26.63
N ALA A 57 -10.79 21.34 -26.24
CA ALA A 57 -9.95 22.52 -26.48
C ALA A 57 -9.62 22.74 -27.97
N ALA A 58 -9.52 21.68 -28.78
CA ALA A 58 -9.36 21.76 -30.22
C ALA A 58 -10.66 22.19 -30.92
N GLU A 59 -11.81 21.66 -30.49
CA GLU A 59 -13.15 22.08 -30.94
C GLU A 59 -13.40 23.57 -30.70
N LEU A 60 -12.89 24.11 -29.58
CA LEU A 60 -12.93 25.53 -29.22
C LEU A 60 -11.84 26.38 -29.90
N GLY A 61 -11.04 25.81 -30.81
CA GLY A 61 -10.04 26.54 -31.59
C GLY A 61 -8.83 27.04 -30.79
N ALA A 62 -8.48 26.42 -29.66
CA ALA A 62 -7.32 26.83 -28.88
C ALA A 62 -6.02 26.65 -29.66
N SER A 63 -5.15 27.67 -29.67
CA SER A 63 -3.79 27.56 -30.23
C SER A 63 -2.76 27.01 -29.25
N THR A 64 -2.98 27.22 -27.94
CA THR A 64 -2.16 26.69 -26.85
C THR A 64 -3.02 26.23 -25.68
N VAL A 65 -2.58 25.15 -25.01
CA VAL A 65 -3.28 24.52 -23.90
C VAL A 65 -2.35 24.34 -22.69
N ASP A 66 -2.80 24.78 -21.53
CA ASP A 66 -2.17 24.48 -20.24
C ASP A 66 -3.03 23.42 -19.53
N VAL A 67 -2.60 22.16 -19.61
CA VAL A 67 -3.26 21.00 -18.99
C VAL A 67 -2.91 20.94 -17.50
N ARG A 68 -3.92 20.83 -16.65
CA ARG A 68 -3.81 20.68 -15.19
C ARG A 68 -4.55 19.42 -14.74
N MET A 69 -3.88 18.53 -14.01
CA MET A 69 -4.49 17.32 -13.47
C MET A 69 -3.87 16.99 -12.10
N ASP A 70 -4.62 16.37 -11.19
CA ASP A 70 -4.05 15.80 -9.97
C ASP A 70 -3.49 14.36 -10.16
N SER A 71 -3.70 13.76 -11.32
CA SER A 71 -2.92 12.58 -11.75
C SER A 71 -1.48 12.96 -12.11
N LYS A 72 -0.57 12.79 -11.15
CA LYS A 72 0.87 12.93 -11.41
C LYS A 72 1.37 11.91 -12.44
N LEU A 73 0.76 10.72 -12.53
CA LEU A 73 1.16 9.69 -13.49
C LEU A 73 0.91 10.14 -14.94
N VAL A 74 -0.29 10.67 -15.24
CA VAL A 74 -0.61 11.16 -16.59
C VAL A 74 0.24 12.39 -16.93
N VAL A 75 0.38 13.35 -16.00
CA VAL A 75 1.22 14.56 -16.20
C VAL A 75 2.68 14.22 -16.51
N GLU A 76 3.31 13.32 -15.75
CA GLU A 76 4.72 12.95 -15.94
C GLU A 76 4.95 12.11 -17.22
N GLN A 77 3.98 11.25 -17.58
CA GLN A 77 4.04 10.45 -18.81
C GLN A 77 3.84 11.30 -20.08
N MET A 78 2.87 12.22 -20.05
CA MET A 78 2.60 13.13 -21.18
C MET A 78 3.67 14.23 -21.31
N SER A 79 4.32 14.60 -20.21
CA SER A 79 5.56 15.39 -20.24
C SER A 79 6.79 14.64 -20.78
N GLY A 80 6.66 13.35 -21.14
CA GLY A 80 7.76 12.52 -21.59
C GLY A 80 8.79 12.13 -20.51
N ARG A 81 8.58 12.53 -19.25
CA ARG A 81 9.51 12.26 -18.14
C ARG A 81 9.42 10.81 -17.67
N TRP A 82 8.23 10.19 -17.71
CA TRP A 82 8.01 8.80 -17.29
C TRP A 82 7.64 7.88 -18.46
N LYS A 83 8.15 6.64 -18.46
CA LYS A 83 7.89 5.65 -19.52
C LYS A 83 6.54 4.96 -19.35
N ILE A 84 5.79 4.83 -20.45
CA ILE A 84 4.45 4.24 -20.50
C ILE A 84 4.57 2.73 -20.78
N LYS A 85 4.70 1.93 -19.72
CA LYS A 85 4.93 0.47 -19.81
C LYS A 85 3.65 -0.38 -19.91
N HIS A 86 2.50 0.15 -19.53
CA HIS A 86 1.25 -0.62 -19.42
C HIS A 86 0.53 -0.70 -20.77
N PRO A 87 0.28 -1.90 -21.35
CA PRO A 87 -0.30 -2.03 -22.69
C PRO A 87 -1.63 -1.27 -22.85
N GLY A 88 -2.53 -1.35 -21.87
CA GLY A 88 -3.81 -0.64 -21.89
C GLY A 88 -3.75 0.89 -21.72
N MET A 89 -2.56 1.48 -21.47
CA MET A 89 -2.37 2.94 -21.45
C MET A 89 -1.61 3.46 -22.68
N GLN A 90 -0.91 2.60 -23.42
CA GLN A 90 -0.15 2.99 -24.62
C GLN A 90 -1.02 3.63 -25.71
N PRO A 91 -2.13 3.02 -26.19
CA PRO A 91 -2.96 3.62 -27.23
C PRO A 91 -3.68 4.90 -26.77
N LEU A 92 -4.00 5.01 -25.47
CA LEU A 92 -4.59 6.22 -24.90
C LEU A 92 -3.57 7.38 -24.89
N ALA A 93 -2.31 7.09 -24.52
CA ALA A 93 -1.26 8.08 -24.53
C ALA A 93 -0.80 8.46 -25.95
N GLU A 94 -0.88 7.54 -26.91
CA GLU A 94 -0.70 7.83 -28.33
C GLU A 94 -1.82 8.76 -28.82
N ARG A 95 -3.09 8.44 -28.54
CA ARG A 95 -4.22 9.31 -28.90
C ARG A 95 -4.16 10.69 -28.23
N ALA A 96 -3.71 10.77 -26.98
CA ALA A 96 -3.50 12.04 -26.30
C ALA A 96 -2.35 12.86 -26.92
N LYS A 97 -1.32 12.22 -27.48
CA LYS A 97 -0.22 12.88 -28.21
C LYS A 97 -0.64 13.36 -29.60
N GLU A 98 -1.47 12.59 -30.32
CA GLU A 98 -2.07 13.01 -31.59
C GLU A 98 -2.85 14.32 -31.42
N LEU A 99 -3.71 14.39 -30.39
CA LEU A 99 -4.44 15.60 -30.04
C LEU A 99 -3.50 16.73 -29.59
N ALA A 100 -2.50 16.42 -28.77
CA ALA A 100 -1.52 17.42 -28.32
C ALA A 100 -0.72 18.05 -29.47
N ALA A 101 -0.43 17.28 -30.53
CA ALA A 101 0.28 17.76 -31.72
C ALA A 101 -0.53 18.74 -32.60
N GLY A 102 -1.85 18.85 -32.37
CA GLY A 102 -2.69 19.89 -32.99
C GLY A 102 -2.48 21.30 -32.43
N PHE A 103 -1.80 21.44 -31.28
CA PHE A 103 -1.56 22.71 -30.62
C PHE A 103 -0.12 23.20 -30.83
N SER A 104 0.06 24.51 -30.96
CA SER A 104 1.40 25.13 -31.06
C SER A 104 2.21 25.05 -29.76
N ARG A 105 1.54 24.84 -28.62
CA ARG A 105 2.14 24.56 -27.31
C ARG A 105 1.15 23.83 -26.42
N VAL A 106 1.59 22.73 -25.80
CA VAL A 106 0.92 22.11 -24.65
C VAL A 106 1.87 22.11 -23.45
N LYS A 107 1.39 22.57 -22.29
CA LYS A 107 2.05 22.39 -20.99
C LYS A 107 1.27 21.34 -20.20
N TYR A 108 1.96 20.46 -19.48
CA TYR A 108 1.36 19.56 -18.51
C TYR A 108 1.82 19.95 -17.10
N GLU A 109 0.86 20.20 -16.21
CA GLU A 109 1.07 20.70 -14.86
C GLU A 109 0.30 19.84 -13.86
N TRP A 110 0.97 19.45 -12.77
CA TRP A 110 0.31 18.73 -11.69
C TRP A 110 -0.25 19.72 -10.68
N ILE A 111 -1.52 19.55 -10.30
CA ILE A 111 -2.19 20.37 -9.30
C ILE A 111 -2.68 19.49 -8.12
N PRO A 112 -2.75 20.01 -6.88
CA PRO A 112 -3.39 19.31 -5.77
C PRO A 112 -4.88 19.05 -6.05
N ARG A 113 -5.42 17.89 -5.61
CA ARG A 113 -6.83 17.50 -5.88
C ARG A 113 -7.87 18.55 -5.44
N ALA A 114 -7.60 19.30 -4.37
CA ALA A 114 -8.45 20.40 -3.92
C ALA A 114 -8.64 21.52 -4.97
N GLN A 115 -7.71 21.64 -5.93
CA GLN A 115 -7.77 22.58 -7.05
C GLN A 115 -8.39 21.96 -8.32
N ASN A 116 -8.55 20.63 -8.39
CA ASN A 116 -9.14 19.90 -9.53
C ASN A 116 -10.62 19.51 -9.28
N SER A 117 -11.27 20.14 -8.30
CA SER A 117 -12.60 19.75 -7.78
C SER A 117 -13.72 19.80 -8.81
N HIS A 118 -13.58 20.62 -9.86
CA HIS A 118 -14.55 20.69 -10.96
C HIS A 118 -14.52 19.43 -11.83
N ALA A 119 -13.33 18.95 -12.19
CA ALA A 119 -13.17 17.71 -12.95
C ALA A 119 -13.49 16.47 -12.11
N ASP A 120 -13.08 16.45 -10.83
CA ASP A 120 -13.47 15.42 -9.84
C ASP A 120 -14.99 15.30 -9.71
N ARG A 121 -15.73 16.41 -9.58
CA ARG A 121 -17.20 16.39 -9.59
C ARG A 121 -17.75 15.69 -10.84
N LEU A 122 -17.27 16.07 -12.02
CA LEU A 122 -17.73 15.50 -13.30
C LEU A 122 -17.41 14.00 -13.44
N ALA A 123 -16.23 13.56 -12.98
CA ALA A 123 -15.85 12.15 -12.95
C ALA A 123 -16.71 11.33 -11.98
N ASN A 124 -17.05 11.88 -10.81
CA ASN A 124 -17.98 11.26 -9.86
C ASN A 124 -19.40 11.16 -10.41
N GLU A 125 -19.92 12.23 -11.03
CA GLU A 125 -21.23 12.21 -11.70
C GLU A 125 -21.30 11.15 -12.81
N ALA A 126 -20.22 10.95 -13.56
CA ALA A 126 -20.13 9.88 -14.57
C ALA A 126 -20.06 8.47 -13.96
N MET A 127 -19.26 8.27 -12.91
CA MET A 127 -19.17 7.00 -12.17
C MET A 127 -20.52 6.60 -11.55
N ASP A 128 -21.22 7.54 -10.93
CA ASP A 128 -22.46 7.22 -10.21
C ASP A 128 -23.61 6.94 -11.18
N ALA A 129 -23.69 7.69 -12.30
CA ALA A 129 -24.59 7.38 -13.41
C ALA A 129 -24.35 5.97 -13.99
N ALA A 130 -23.09 5.53 -14.11
CA ALA A 130 -22.74 4.17 -14.54
C ALA A 130 -23.25 3.07 -13.59
N THR A 131 -23.50 3.40 -12.32
CA THR A 131 -24.02 2.48 -11.29
C THR A 131 -25.53 2.60 -11.06
N GLY A 132 -26.24 3.40 -11.85
CA GLY A 132 -27.69 3.61 -11.71
C GLY A 132 -28.10 4.37 -10.44
N LYS A 133 -27.17 5.08 -9.79
CA LYS A 133 -27.46 5.90 -8.60
C LYS A 133 -27.84 7.32 -9.01
N PRO A 134 -28.95 7.89 -8.53
CA PRO A 134 -29.23 9.32 -8.66
C PRO A 134 -28.17 10.15 -7.93
N ALA A 135 -27.84 11.33 -8.48
CA ALA A 135 -26.98 12.30 -7.79
C ALA A 135 -27.63 12.74 -6.47
N ALA A 136 -26.85 12.75 -5.38
CA ALA A 136 -27.38 12.78 -4.02
C ALA A 136 -27.89 14.18 -3.59
N GLY A 137 -29.22 14.36 -3.59
CA GLY A 137 -29.89 15.43 -2.84
C GLY A 137 -29.85 15.21 -1.33
N ARG A 138 -30.07 16.28 -0.55
CA ARG A 138 -30.09 16.24 0.93
C ARG A 138 -31.28 15.43 1.49
N PRO A 139 -31.18 14.87 2.71
CA PRO A 139 -31.97 13.71 3.12
C PRO A 139 -33.39 14.01 3.63
N GLY A 140 -34.29 13.04 3.45
CA GLY A 140 -35.64 12.95 4.02
C GLY A 140 -35.91 11.53 4.57
N ALA A 141 -36.87 11.39 5.49
CA ALA A 141 -36.94 10.25 6.42
C ALA A 141 -37.82 9.04 6.00
N ALA A 142 -37.40 7.85 6.44
CA ALA A 142 -38.20 6.62 6.66
C ALA A 142 -38.84 5.97 5.40
N THR A 143 -39.43 4.75 5.42
CA THR A 143 -39.80 3.77 6.47
C THR A 143 -39.35 2.33 6.13
N ALA A 144 -39.66 1.34 6.98
CA ALA A 144 -39.26 -0.07 6.84
C ALA A 144 -40.31 -0.97 6.15
N GLY A 145 -39.85 -2.11 5.58
CA GLY A 145 -40.68 -3.18 5.00
C GLY A 145 -40.07 -4.59 5.22
N ARG A 146 -40.89 -5.67 5.22
CA ARG A 146 -40.51 -6.96 5.85
C ARG A 146 -41.15 -8.21 5.18
N ALA A 147 -40.32 -9.17 4.75
CA ALA A 147 -40.66 -10.60 4.50
C ALA A 147 -39.34 -11.43 4.52
N ARG A 148 -39.16 -12.54 5.27
CA ARG A 148 -39.78 -13.89 5.26
C ARG A 148 -39.45 -14.72 3.99
N GLN A 149 -38.52 -15.68 4.10
CA GLN A 149 -38.74 -17.15 4.31
C GLN A 149 -38.66 -17.89 2.93
N VAL A 150 -38.30 -19.18 2.70
CA VAL A 150 -38.71 -20.48 3.29
C VAL A 150 -37.68 -21.62 2.96
N ALA A 151 -37.63 -22.68 3.79
CA ALA A 151 -37.01 -24.03 3.59
C ALA A 151 -35.45 -24.15 3.46
N ARG A 152 -34.73 -25.20 3.93
CA ARG A 152 -34.92 -26.68 4.12
C ARG A 152 -34.88 -27.48 2.79
N GLN A 153 -34.35 -28.71 2.67
CA GLN A 153 -33.80 -29.74 3.59
C GLN A 153 -32.95 -30.76 2.74
N THR A 154 -32.15 -31.76 3.17
CA THR A 154 -31.81 -32.45 4.46
C THR A 154 -30.31 -32.92 4.40
N ALA A 155 -29.86 -33.91 5.18
CA ALA A 155 -28.50 -34.52 5.14
C ALA A 155 -28.54 -36.03 5.44
N VAL A 156 -27.47 -36.79 5.13
CA VAL A 156 -27.29 -38.25 5.43
C VAL A 156 -25.83 -38.57 5.80
N ARG A 157 -25.58 -39.59 6.66
CA ARG A 157 -24.26 -40.12 7.12
C ARG A 157 -23.85 -41.36 6.28
N GLY A 158 -22.58 -41.64 5.96
CA GLY A 158 -21.57 -42.37 6.78
C GLY A 158 -21.60 -43.91 6.52
N PRO A 159 -20.61 -44.76 6.92
CA PRO A 159 -19.34 -44.51 7.64
C PRO A 159 -18.07 -45.33 7.17
N ALA A 160 -16.91 -45.05 7.81
CA ALA A 160 -15.79 -45.93 8.23
C ALA A 160 -14.99 -46.91 7.30
N ALA A 161 -13.71 -46.55 7.07
CA ALA A 161 -12.42 -47.25 7.36
C ALA A 161 -12.13 -48.76 7.11
N ALA A 162 -10.94 -49.06 6.52
CA ALA A 162 -9.99 -50.14 6.88
C ALA A 162 -8.62 -50.02 6.11
N GLU A 163 -7.57 -50.73 6.54
CA GLU A 163 -6.17 -50.61 6.05
C GLU A 163 -5.64 -51.85 5.29
N ARG A 164 -4.55 -51.70 4.48
CA ARG A 164 -3.33 -52.56 4.46
C ARG A 164 -2.35 -52.28 3.29
N GLU A 165 -1.05 -52.37 3.59
CA GLU A 165 0.08 -52.56 2.64
C GLU A 165 0.65 -54.02 2.79
N PRO A 166 1.86 -54.41 2.30
CA PRO A 166 2.80 -53.82 1.33
C PRO A 166 3.36 -54.81 0.27
N ARG A 167 4.27 -54.35 -0.62
CA ARG A 167 5.30 -55.24 -1.21
C ARG A 167 6.60 -54.53 -1.63
N ALA A 168 7.71 -55.23 -1.42
CA ALA A 168 9.10 -54.83 -1.64
C ALA A 168 9.60 -55.27 -3.05
N ALA A 169 10.79 -54.92 -3.59
CA ALA A 169 11.85 -53.95 -3.29
C ALA A 169 12.86 -53.92 -4.48
N LYS A 170 13.77 -52.94 -4.50
CA LYS A 170 15.21 -53.10 -4.85
C LYS A 170 15.98 -51.80 -4.55
N ALA A 171 17.30 -51.89 -4.42
CA ALA A 171 18.19 -50.79 -4.05
C ALA A 171 19.39 -50.70 -5.01
N ASP A 172 19.98 -49.51 -5.11
CA ASP A 172 21.15 -49.17 -5.94
C ASP A 172 22.16 -48.33 -5.13
N PRO A 173 23.45 -48.27 -5.53
CA PRO A 173 24.55 -47.80 -4.68
C PRO A 173 24.61 -46.28 -4.45
N PRO A 174 25.29 -45.81 -3.39
CA PRO A 174 25.23 -44.42 -2.94
C PRO A 174 25.93 -43.45 -3.89
N LYS A 175 25.24 -42.34 -4.19
CA LYS A 175 25.82 -41.13 -4.78
C LYS A 175 25.94 -40.06 -3.70
N LEU A 176 27.05 -39.32 -3.70
CA LEU A 176 27.28 -38.22 -2.76
C LEU A 176 26.16 -37.16 -2.89
N PRO A 177 25.76 -36.49 -1.79
CA PRO A 177 24.66 -35.54 -1.81
C PRO A 177 25.02 -34.26 -2.56
N THR A 178 24.76 -34.24 -3.86
CA THR A 178 24.68 -33.00 -4.63
C THR A 178 23.49 -32.19 -4.09
N ARG A 179 23.75 -31.22 -3.20
CA ARG A 179 22.76 -30.23 -2.77
C ARG A 179 22.16 -29.62 -4.04
N LYS A 180 20.88 -29.89 -4.29
CA LYS A 180 20.16 -29.24 -5.40
C LYS A 180 20.26 -27.73 -5.17
N PRO A 181 20.53 -26.92 -6.22
CA PRO A 181 20.37 -25.48 -6.07
C PRO A 181 18.94 -25.22 -5.62
N ASP A 182 18.79 -24.37 -4.61
CA ASP A 182 17.47 -23.96 -4.14
C ASP A 182 16.63 -23.44 -5.31
N ARG A 183 15.31 -23.65 -5.24
CA ARG A 183 14.38 -23.07 -6.20
C ARG A 183 14.32 -21.55 -6.01
N ALA A 184 15.35 -20.86 -6.52
CA ALA A 184 15.29 -19.44 -6.80
C ALA A 184 14.01 -19.20 -7.59
N ALA A 185 13.04 -18.54 -6.96
CA ALA A 185 11.72 -18.36 -7.54
C ALA A 185 11.88 -17.67 -8.89
N VAL A 186 11.36 -18.27 -9.96
CA VAL A 186 11.56 -17.80 -11.35
C VAL A 186 10.79 -16.49 -11.52
N GLY A 187 11.44 -15.41 -11.12
CA GLY A 187 10.85 -14.08 -11.00
C GLY A 187 10.63 -13.46 -12.37
N TRP A 188 9.37 -13.25 -12.72
CA TRP A 188 8.97 -12.48 -13.90
C TRP A 188 9.50 -11.02 -13.87
N THR A 189 10.02 -10.57 -12.72
CA THR A 189 10.71 -9.31 -12.49
C THR A 189 12.15 -9.26 -13.05
N GLY A 190 12.77 -10.40 -13.35
CA GLY A 190 14.16 -10.47 -13.83
C GLY A 190 15.25 -10.21 -12.78
N ALA A 191 14.86 -10.12 -11.49
CA ALA A 191 15.77 -9.88 -10.37
C ALA A 191 16.76 -11.05 -10.16
N ARG A 192 17.97 -10.73 -9.67
CA ARG A 192 19.11 -11.65 -9.63
C ARG A 192 19.67 -11.85 -8.21
N GLY A 193 20.20 -13.05 -7.96
CA GLY A 193 20.76 -13.46 -6.67
C GLY A 193 19.69 -13.87 -5.65
N THR A 194 20.15 -14.42 -4.52
CA THR A 194 19.27 -14.74 -3.39
C THR A 194 18.88 -13.45 -2.67
N PRO A 195 17.59 -13.13 -2.49
CA PRO A 195 17.17 -11.93 -1.78
C PRO A 195 17.38 -12.05 -0.27
N THR A 196 17.68 -10.93 0.38
CA THR A 196 17.48 -10.78 1.82
C THR A 196 15.98 -10.60 2.07
N ARG A 197 15.36 -11.52 2.82
CA ARG A 197 13.90 -11.61 3.01
C ARG A 197 13.52 -11.16 4.41
N LEU A 198 12.83 -10.02 4.52
CA LEU A 198 12.42 -9.40 5.78
C LEU A 198 10.95 -9.71 6.06
N LEU A 199 10.68 -10.46 7.13
CA LEU A 199 9.35 -10.66 7.69
C LEU A 199 9.09 -9.53 8.69
N LEU A 200 8.27 -8.57 8.29
CA LEU A 200 7.98 -7.35 9.05
C LEU A 200 6.76 -7.59 9.94
N LEU A 201 6.97 -7.77 11.24
CA LEU A 201 5.92 -7.95 12.24
C LEU A 201 5.70 -6.64 13.02
N ARG A 202 4.47 -6.12 13.03
CA ARG A 202 4.13 -5.02 13.94
C ARG A 202 3.98 -5.56 15.37
N HIS A 203 4.32 -4.76 16.38
CA HIS A 203 3.98 -5.07 17.78
C HIS A 203 2.47 -5.34 17.99
N GLY A 204 2.15 -6.14 19.01
CA GLY A 204 0.77 -6.33 19.48
C GLY A 204 0.19 -5.08 20.18
N GLN A 205 -1.07 -5.13 20.59
CA GLN A 205 -1.76 -4.00 21.25
C GLN A 205 -1.04 -3.45 22.49
N THR A 206 -0.95 -2.12 22.56
CA THR A 206 -0.65 -1.31 23.76
C THR A 206 -1.85 -0.41 24.10
N GLU A 207 -1.94 0.11 25.34
CA GLU A 207 -3.04 0.97 25.76
C GLU A 207 -3.25 2.19 24.83
N MET A 208 -2.17 2.88 24.46
CA MET A 208 -2.24 3.99 23.50
C MET A 208 -2.82 3.55 22.14
N SER A 209 -2.47 2.37 21.66
CA SER A 209 -3.01 1.84 20.39
C SER A 209 -4.48 1.43 20.47
N ALA A 210 -4.96 0.96 21.64
CA ALA A 210 -6.37 0.69 21.88
C ALA A 210 -7.20 2.00 21.85
N LEU A 211 -6.65 3.06 22.45
CA LEU A 211 -7.24 4.41 22.47
C LEU A 211 -7.02 5.20 21.16
N ARG A 212 -6.37 4.61 20.13
CA ARG A 212 -6.01 5.25 18.86
C ARG A 212 -5.22 6.57 19.02
N ARG A 213 -4.38 6.63 20.06
CA ARG A 213 -3.46 7.73 20.36
C ARG A 213 -2.13 7.51 19.63
N TYR A 214 -1.48 8.60 19.21
CA TYR A 214 -0.12 8.58 18.67
C TYR A 214 0.82 7.99 19.73
N SER A 215 1.64 7.02 19.31
CA SER A 215 2.54 6.26 20.18
C SER A 215 3.88 6.17 19.47
N GLY A 216 4.75 7.12 19.78
CA GLY A 216 6.06 7.30 19.18
C GLY A 216 7.14 6.64 20.02
N ARG A 217 7.91 7.46 20.73
CA ARG A 217 9.06 6.99 21.52
C ARG A 217 8.73 6.74 22.99
N GLY A 218 7.51 7.08 23.45
CA GLY A 218 7.01 6.67 24.76
C GLY A 218 7.01 5.14 24.91
N ASP A 219 7.70 4.61 25.92
CA ASP A 219 7.89 3.17 26.08
C ASP A 219 6.79 2.49 26.90
N VAL A 220 5.65 2.23 26.23
CA VAL A 220 4.52 1.50 26.80
C VAL A 220 4.62 -0.02 26.51
N PRO A 221 4.26 -0.89 27.46
CA PRO A 221 4.21 -2.35 27.27
C PRO A 221 2.95 -2.80 26.53
N LEU A 222 2.90 -4.09 26.17
CA LEU A 222 1.72 -4.75 25.62
C LEU A 222 0.59 -4.90 26.66
N THR A 223 -0.66 -4.81 26.20
CA THR A 223 -1.85 -5.23 26.95
C THR A 223 -1.93 -6.77 27.01
N GLU A 224 -2.89 -7.34 27.73
CA GLU A 224 -3.11 -8.80 27.71
C GLU A 224 -3.55 -9.29 26.31
N LEU A 225 -4.39 -8.52 25.62
CA LEU A 225 -4.72 -8.77 24.22
C LEU A 225 -3.47 -8.62 23.33
N GLY A 226 -2.60 -7.66 23.61
CA GLY A 226 -1.32 -7.51 22.91
C GLY A 226 -0.37 -8.70 23.08
N ARG A 227 -0.30 -9.29 24.28
CA ARG A 227 0.44 -10.54 24.55
C ARG A 227 -0.17 -11.72 23.78
N SER A 228 -1.49 -11.86 23.81
CA SER A 228 -2.22 -12.89 23.07
C SER A 228 -2.00 -12.78 21.55
N GLN A 229 -2.03 -11.57 21.01
CA GLN A 229 -1.72 -11.27 19.60
C GLN A 229 -0.27 -11.61 19.25
N ALA A 230 0.70 -11.27 20.11
CA ALA A 230 2.11 -11.62 19.90
C ALA A 230 2.34 -13.15 19.89
N ALA A 231 1.70 -13.88 20.82
CA ALA A 231 1.77 -15.35 20.87
C ALA A 231 1.14 -16.00 19.62
N ALA A 232 0.04 -15.45 19.11
CA ALA A 232 -0.60 -15.91 17.87
C ALA A 232 0.29 -15.66 16.63
N ALA A 233 0.93 -14.48 16.54
CA ALA A 233 1.89 -14.18 15.48
C ALA A 233 3.14 -15.09 15.55
N ALA A 234 3.65 -15.34 16.75
CA ALA A 234 4.75 -16.25 16.99
C ALA A 234 4.42 -17.70 16.57
N LYS A 235 3.23 -18.20 16.95
CA LYS A 235 2.74 -19.52 16.52
C LYS A 235 2.63 -19.63 15.00
N ARG A 236 2.20 -18.56 14.31
CA ARG A 236 2.17 -18.51 12.84
C ARG A 236 3.58 -18.58 12.25
N LEU A 237 4.54 -17.82 12.79
CA LEU A 237 5.92 -17.81 12.32
C LEU A 237 6.60 -19.18 12.54
N ALA A 238 6.37 -19.83 13.68
CA ALA A 238 6.86 -21.19 13.94
C ALA A 238 6.27 -22.27 13.00
N ALA A 239 5.15 -21.98 12.32
CA ALA A 239 4.58 -22.82 11.29
C ALA A 239 5.04 -22.47 9.86
N MET A 240 5.95 -21.51 9.68
CA MET A 240 6.49 -21.13 8.37
C MET A 240 7.83 -21.82 8.07
N GLU A 241 7.92 -22.46 6.91
CA GLU A 241 9.17 -23.03 6.40
C GLU A 241 10.28 -21.97 6.27
N GLY A 242 11.52 -22.36 6.59
CA GLY A 242 12.71 -21.53 6.42
C GLY A 242 12.94 -20.48 7.52
N LEU A 243 12.18 -20.50 8.63
CA LEU A 243 12.47 -19.67 9.81
C LEU A 243 13.33 -20.37 10.88
N VAL A 244 13.56 -21.68 10.71
CA VAL A 244 14.65 -22.43 11.34
C VAL A 244 15.43 -23.12 10.22
N VAL A 245 16.76 -23.00 10.23
CA VAL A 245 17.67 -23.51 9.20
C VAL A 245 18.82 -24.22 9.90
N ASP A 246 19.09 -25.48 9.51
CA ASP A 246 20.14 -26.33 10.08
C ASP A 246 20.10 -26.47 11.64
N GLY A 247 18.93 -26.22 12.24
CA GLY A 247 18.70 -26.25 13.69
C GLY A 247 18.71 -24.88 14.38
N GLU A 248 19.12 -23.82 13.69
CA GLU A 248 19.17 -22.45 14.24
C GLU A 248 18.00 -21.59 13.73
N ALA A 249 17.44 -20.76 14.61
CA ALA A 249 16.43 -19.76 14.22
C ALA A 249 17.04 -18.68 13.30
N VAL A 250 16.23 -18.11 12.41
CA VAL A 250 16.60 -16.88 11.69
C VAL A 250 16.85 -15.71 12.66
N PRO A 251 17.63 -14.67 12.28
CA PRO A 251 17.78 -13.47 13.10
C PRO A 251 16.43 -12.81 13.41
N ILE A 252 16.17 -12.55 14.70
CA ILE A 252 14.95 -11.90 15.20
C ILE A 252 15.36 -10.55 15.79
N ILE A 253 15.19 -9.49 15.00
CA ILE A 253 15.67 -8.15 15.34
C ILE A 253 14.48 -7.24 15.65
N SER A 254 14.51 -6.60 16.81
CA SER A 254 13.44 -5.76 17.34
C SER A 254 13.83 -4.29 17.36
N SER A 255 12.83 -3.40 17.40
CA SER A 255 13.07 -2.03 17.88
C SER A 255 13.45 -2.05 19.39
N PRO A 256 14.15 -1.02 19.89
CA PRO A 256 14.56 -0.97 21.30
C PRO A 256 13.41 -0.83 22.31
N LEU A 257 12.18 -0.54 21.87
CA LEU A 257 11.01 -0.32 22.75
C LEU A 257 10.41 -1.63 23.28
N THR A 258 9.89 -1.60 24.51
CA THR A 258 9.34 -2.73 25.26
C THR A 258 8.21 -3.45 24.50
N ARG A 259 7.27 -2.73 23.88
CA ARG A 259 6.21 -3.37 23.06
C ARG A 259 6.73 -4.23 21.90
N THR A 260 7.80 -3.81 21.22
CA THR A 260 8.42 -4.62 20.15
C THR A 260 9.31 -5.71 20.73
N LYS A 261 10.01 -5.47 21.85
CA LYS A 261 10.79 -6.50 22.54
C LYS A 261 9.90 -7.65 23.05
N GLN A 262 8.79 -7.34 23.71
CA GLN A 262 7.81 -8.33 24.17
C GLN A 262 7.19 -9.11 23.00
N THR A 263 6.89 -8.43 21.89
CA THR A 263 6.39 -9.11 20.68
C THR A 263 7.46 -10.02 20.06
N ALA A 264 8.72 -9.56 20.01
CA ALA A 264 9.84 -10.34 19.48
C ALA A 264 10.23 -11.52 20.36
N GLN A 265 10.11 -11.39 21.69
CA GLN A 265 10.42 -12.46 22.63
C GLN A 265 9.50 -13.66 22.41
N ALA A 266 8.18 -13.44 22.24
CA ALA A 266 7.25 -14.51 21.90
C ALA A 266 7.66 -15.26 20.61
N VAL A 267 8.20 -14.56 19.61
CA VAL A 267 8.73 -15.17 18.37
C VAL A 267 10.02 -15.95 18.65
N ALA A 268 10.92 -15.42 19.47
CA ALA A 268 12.15 -16.11 19.86
C ALA A 268 11.88 -17.38 20.66
N ASP A 269 10.94 -17.33 21.62
CA ASP A 269 10.49 -18.47 22.41
C ASP A 269 9.87 -19.57 21.52
N ALA A 270 9.13 -19.17 20.48
CA ALA A 270 8.48 -20.10 19.55
C ALA A 270 9.42 -20.68 18.46
N LEU A 271 10.54 -20.01 18.14
CA LEU A 271 11.53 -20.45 17.16
C LEU A 271 12.80 -21.05 17.79
N GLY A 272 13.00 -20.95 19.11
CA GLY A 272 14.25 -21.30 19.78
C GLY A 272 15.39 -20.29 19.54
N GLY A 273 15.04 -19.04 19.20
CA GLY A 273 15.97 -17.98 18.82
C GLY A 273 16.39 -17.05 19.96
N ARG A 274 16.95 -15.90 19.61
CA ARG A 274 17.26 -14.78 20.52
C ARG A 274 16.80 -13.48 19.89
N VAL A 275 16.43 -12.51 20.73
CA VAL A 275 16.03 -11.16 20.28
C VAL A 275 17.24 -10.23 20.28
N GLU A 276 17.57 -9.72 19.12
CA GLU A 276 18.52 -8.62 18.94
C GLU A 276 17.78 -7.29 18.83
N THR A 277 18.46 -6.14 18.97
CA THR A 277 17.81 -4.82 18.94
C THR A 277 18.53 -3.84 18.04
N HIS A 278 17.84 -3.31 17.03
CA HIS A 278 18.39 -2.34 16.09
C HIS A 278 17.73 -0.96 16.25
N PRO A 279 18.46 0.10 16.62
CA PRO A 279 17.87 1.40 16.98
C PRO A 279 17.14 2.07 15.81
N GLY A 280 17.58 1.84 14.57
CA GLY A 280 16.92 2.39 13.38
C GLY A 280 15.49 1.89 13.14
N LEU A 281 15.06 0.81 13.81
CA LEU A 281 13.69 0.26 13.73
C LEU A 281 12.69 0.89 14.71
N ILE A 282 13.07 1.92 15.48
CA ILE A 282 12.18 2.64 16.40
C ILE A 282 11.06 3.39 15.64
N GLU A 283 9.89 3.56 16.25
CA GLU A 283 8.78 4.36 15.68
C GLU A 283 9.19 5.84 15.50
N THR A 284 8.44 6.55 14.66
CA THR A 284 8.50 8.01 14.51
C THR A 284 8.37 8.71 15.86
N ASP A 285 9.24 9.68 16.11
CA ASP A 285 9.04 10.66 17.18
C ASP A 285 7.87 11.59 16.86
N PHE A 286 6.78 11.49 17.64
CA PHE A 286 5.62 12.36 17.50
C PHE A 286 5.72 13.65 18.34
N GLY A 287 6.77 13.80 19.15
CA GLY A 287 6.98 14.98 19.99
C GLY A 287 5.76 15.35 20.82
N ASP A 288 5.30 16.59 20.71
CA ASP A 288 4.16 17.13 21.45
C ASP A 288 2.80 16.49 21.10
N TRP A 289 2.73 15.67 20.05
CA TRP A 289 1.55 14.85 19.73
C TRP A 289 1.59 13.45 20.35
N GLU A 290 2.68 13.02 20.98
CA GLU A 290 2.76 11.75 21.73
C GLU A 290 1.61 11.69 22.76
N GLY A 291 0.82 10.61 22.71
CA GLY A 291 -0.37 10.46 23.55
C GLY A 291 -1.62 11.19 23.09
N LEU A 292 -1.59 12.08 22.09
CA LEU A 292 -2.81 12.67 21.51
C LEU A 292 -3.49 11.71 20.53
N THR A 293 -4.82 11.77 20.41
CA THR A 293 -5.54 11.21 19.27
C THR A 293 -5.34 12.08 18.02
N PHE A 294 -5.65 11.52 16.86
CA PHE A 294 -5.62 12.23 15.58
C PHE A 294 -6.46 13.51 15.57
N ALA A 295 -7.61 13.52 16.27
CA ALA A 295 -8.49 14.67 16.40
C ALA A 295 -7.91 15.72 17.35
N GLU A 296 -7.49 15.34 18.56
CA GLU A 296 -6.89 16.28 19.53
C GLU A 296 -5.63 16.97 18.96
N ALA A 297 -4.84 16.28 18.13
CA ALA A 297 -3.71 16.89 17.41
C ALA A 297 -4.13 17.83 16.27
N ALA A 298 -5.20 17.50 15.54
CA ALA A 298 -5.75 18.34 14.48
C ALA A 298 -6.42 19.61 15.03
N ASP A 299 -7.08 19.52 16.19
CA ASP A 299 -7.71 20.65 16.87
C ASP A 299 -6.66 21.57 17.53
N ARG A 300 -5.54 21.00 18.01
CA ARG A 300 -4.42 21.74 18.61
C ARG A 300 -3.58 22.49 17.58
N ASP A 301 -3.19 21.83 16.49
CA ASP A 301 -2.21 22.35 15.52
C ASP A 301 -2.74 22.27 14.06
N PRO A 302 -3.92 22.84 13.72
CA PRO A 302 -4.68 22.51 12.50
C PRO A 302 -3.95 22.71 11.17
N GLU A 303 -3.21 23.81 11.01
CA GLU A 303 -2.47 24.09 9.77
C GLU A 303 -1.23 23.20 9.63
N LEU A 304 -0.54 22.94 10.74
CA LEU A 304 0.64 22.06 10.77
C LEU A 304 0.23 20.60 10.54
N HIS A 305 -0.85 20.14 11.16
CA HIS A 305 -1.40 18.79 11.00
C HIS A 305 -1.85 18.53 9.56
N ARG A 306 -2.54 19.50 8.93
CA ARG A 306 -2.90 19.41 7.50
C ARG A 306 -1.68 19.38 6.58
N SER A 307 -0.63 20.12 6.92
CA SER A 307 0.65 20.12 6.18
C SER A 307 1.37 18.78 6.34
N TRP A 308 1.49 18.27 7.56
CA TRP A 308 2.09 16.98 7.91
C TRP A 308 1.39 15.78 7.23
N LEU A 309 0.08 15.85 7.01
CA LEU A 309 -0.68 14.84 6.25
C LEU A 309 -0.44 14.84 4.73
N SER A 310 0.25 15.85 4.19
CA SER A 310 0.45 16.01 2.75
C SER A 310 1.94 16.07 2.33
N ASP A 311 2.84 16.53 3.19
CA ASP A 311 4.29 16.57 2.98
C ASP A 311 5.05 15.75 4.04
N SER A 312 5.84 14.77 3.60
CA SER A 312 6.68 13.93 4.48
C SER A 312 7.93 14.63 5.03
N ALA A 313 8.26 15.83 4.55
CA ALA A 313 9.35 16.63 5.10
C ALA A 313 8.95 17.40 6.38
N VAL A 314 7.65 17.66 6.58
CA VAL A 314 7.11 18.35 7.76
C VAL A 314 7.15 17.43 8.99
N PRO A 315 7.71 17.86 10.14
CA PRO A 315 7.64 17.13 11.40
C PRO A 315 6.38 17.51 12.22
N PRO A 316 5.94 16.66 13.16
CA PRO A 316 5.09 17.10 14.26
C PRO A 316 5.90 18.01 15.22
N PRO A 317 5.25 18.83 16.08
CA PRO A 317 5.98 19.74 16.97
C PRO A 317 6.92 18.96 17.90
N GLY A 318 8.20 19.32 17.92
CA GLY A 318 9.23 18.65 18.73
C GLY A 318 9.67 17.25 18.26
N GLY A 319 9.01 16.65 17.26
CA GLY A 319 9.28 15.29 16.78
C GLY A 319 10.14 15.22 15.51
N GLU A 320 10.07 14.09 14.78
CA GLU A 320 10.82 13.86 13.54
C GLU A 320 9.89 13.74 12.33
N SER A 321 10.34 14.23 11.17
CA SER A 321 9.57 14.10 9.92
C SER A 321 9.78 12.74 9.25
N PHE A 322 8.81 12.34 8.41
CA PHE A 322 8.85 11.03 7.77
C PHE A 322 10.03 10.83 6.81
N GLU A 323 10.64 11.89 6.26
CA GLU A 323 11.90 11.77 5.52
C GLU A 323 13.14 11.57 6.41
N VAL A 324 13.10 11.99 7.69
CA VAL A 324 14.12 11.59 8.69
C VAL A 324 13.97 10.11 9.01
N VAL A 325 12.74 9.65 9.26
CA VAL A 325 12.42 8.22 9.46
C VAL A 325 12.89 7.39 8.26
N HIS A 326 12.57 7.82 7.03
CA HIS A 326 12.99 7.14 5.79
C HIS A 326 14.51 7.03 5.67
N ARG A 327 15.26 8.06 6.06
CA ARG A 327 16.73 8.04 6.05
C ARG A 327 17.30 7.04 7.05
N ARG A 328 16.83 7.02 8.30
CA ARG A 328 17.34 6.09 9.34
C ARG A 328 16.89 4.64 9.11
N VAL A 329 15.68 4.42 8.61
CA VAL A 329 15.16 3.09 8.27
C VAL A 329 15.85 2.55 7.01
N ARG A 330 16.22 3.40 6.04
CA ARG A 330 17.06 3.00 4.90
C ARG A 330 18.44 2.56 5.38
N LYS A 331 19.09 3.36 6.22
CA LYS A 331 20.40 2.99 6.80
C LYS A 331 20.32 1.64 7.52
N ALA A 332 19.32 1.44 8.38
CA ALA A 332 19.09 0.17 9.07
C ALA A 332 18.85 -1.02 8.12
N ARG A 333 18.08 -0.83 7.04
CA ARG A 333 17.91 -1.84 6.00
C ARG A 333 19.25 -2.21 5.35
N ASP A 334 20.06 -1.21 5.03
CA ASP A 334 21.33 -1.38 4.31
C ASP A 334 22.38 -2.07 5.22
N GLU A 335 22.38 -1.75 6.52
CA GLU A 335 23.16 -2.42 7.56
C GLU A 335 22.75 -3.91 7.69
N LEU A 336 21.46 -4.20 7.85
CA LEU A 336 20.95 -5.57 7.97
C LEU A 336 21.10 -6.41 6.68
N ILE A 337 21.11 -5.78 5.50
CA ILE A 337 21.42 -6.45 4.22
C ILE A 337 22.92 -6.76 4.11
N ALA A 338 23.80 -5.88 4.60
CA ALA A 338 25.24 -6.13 4.62
C ALA A 338 25.61 -7.27 5.59
N GLU A 339 24.95 -7.36 6.75
CA GLU A 339 25.24 -8.38 7.77
C GLU A 339 24.56 -9.74 7.49
N HIS A 340 23.35 -9.74 6.94
CA HIS A 340 22.54 -10.94 6.77
C HIS A 340 22.14 -11.20 5.30
N GLY A 341 22.98 -10.77 4.36
CA GLY A 341 22.76 -10.87 2.91
C GLY A 341 22.29 -12.25 2.43
N GLY A 342 21.14 -12.29 1.75
CA GLY A 342 20.57 -13.54 1.20
C GLY A 342 19.93 -14.47 2.24
N ARG A 343 19.81 -14.07 3.51
CA ARG A 343 19.08 -14.83 4.55
C ARG A 343 17.62 -14.36 4.67
N THR A 344 16.81 -15.13 5.38
CA THR A 344 15.52 -14.66 5.92
C THR A 344 15.73 -14.11 7.34
N LEU A 345 15.01 -13.04 7.69
CA LEU A 345 15.06 -12.34 8.98
C LEU A 345 13.63 -12.04 9.46
N VAL A 346 13.39 -11.98 10.77
CA VAL A 346 12.17 -11.39 11.35
C VAL A 346 12.50 -10.04 11.96
N LEU A 347 11.84 -8.98 11.49
CA LEU A 347 11.98 -7.61 11.99
C LEU A 347 10.71 -7.19 12.73
N VAL A 348 10.83 -6.94 14.05
CA VAL A 348 9.69 -6.57 14.91
C VAL A 348 9.70 -5.08 15.22
N SER A 349 8.71 -4.36 14.70
CA SER A 349 8.72 -2.90 14.66
C SER A 349 7.30 -2.31 14.75
N HIS A 350 7.12 -1.09 14.26
CA HIS A 350 5.95 -0.24 14.42
C HIS A 350 5.40 0.20 13.05
N VAL A 351 4.42 1.10 13.04
CA VAL A 351 3.70 1.50 11.82
C VAL A 351 4.66 2.14 10.82
N THR A 352 5.38 3.20 11.20
CA THR A 352 6.12 3.98 10.20
C THR A 352 7.33 3.23 9.62
N PRO A 353 8.19 2.55 10.41
CA PRO A 353 9.32 1.80 9.83
C PRO A 353 8.86 0.68 8.91
N ILE A 354 7.80 -0.07 9.25
CA ILE A 354 7.26 -1.14 8.40
C ILE A 354 6.69 -0.56 7.10
N LYS A 355 5.87 0.50 7.18
CA LYS A 355 5.40 1.22 5.98
C LYS A 355 6.55 1.77 5.13
N THR A 356 7.67 2.15 5.74
CA THR A 356 8.83 2.71 5.05
C THR A 356 9.68 1.63 4.36
N LEU A 357 9.84 0.46 4.97
CA LEU A 357 10.44 -0.70 4.31
C LEU A 357 9.57 -1.18 3.13
N LEU A 358 8.24 -1.17 3.29
CA LEU A 358 7.30 -1.47 2.20
C LEU A 358 7.30 -0.37 1.10
N ARG A 359 7.45 0.91 1.47
CA ARG A 359 7.67 2.03 0.53
C ARG A 359 8.90 1.78 -0.36
N MET A 360 10.01 1.33 0.23
CA MET A 360 11.21 0.95 -0.52
C MET A 360 11.02 -0.31 -1.36
N GLY A 361 10.28 -1.30 -0.85
CA GLY A 361 10.00 -2.56 -1.56
C GLY A 361 9.03 -2.45 -2.75
N LEU A 362 8.24 -1.37 -2.80
CA LEU A 362 7.28 -1.06 -3.88
C LEU A 362 7.76 0.06 -4.82
N ASP A 363 8.96 0.62 -4.60
CA ASP A 363 9.45 1.86 -5.23
C ASP A 363 8.42 3.01 -5.17
N ALA A 364 7.79 3.18 -4.00
CA ALA A 364 6.64 4.06 -3.83
C ALA A 364 7.02 5.46 -3.30
N GLY A 365 6.21 6.45 -3.70
CA GLY A 365 6.26 7.80 -3.15
C GLY A 365 5.87 7.86 -1.66
N PRO A 366 6.19 8.95 -0.95
CA PRO A 366 5.91 9.10 0.49
C PRO A 366 4.42 8.98 0.84
N GLN A 367 3.53 9.28 -0.12
CA GLN A 367 2.08 9.17 0.03
C GLN A 367 1.58 7.76 0.41
N LEU A 368 2.40 6.71 0.25
CA LEU A 368 2.10 5.38 0.78
C LEU A 368 1.92 5.39 2.31
N LEU A 369 2.64 6.25 3.04
CA LEU A 369 2.58 6.32 4.51
C LEU A 369 1.16 6.61 5.02
N PHE A 370 0.41 7.45 4.30
CA PHE A 370 -0.97 7.83 4.64
C PHE A 370 -2.04 6.87 4.09
N ARG A 371 -1.72 6.10 3.02
CA ARG A 371 -2.69 5.24 2.31
C ARG A 371 -2.60 3.76 2.64
N LEU A 372 -1.44 3.27 3.08
CA LEU A 372 -1.28 1.90 3.56
C LEU A 372 -1.84 1.77 4.98
N HIS A 373 -2.71 0.79 5.22
CA HIS A 373 -3.11 0.39 6.57
C HIS A 373 -2.19 -0.71 7.10
N LEU A 374 -1.99 -0.76 8.43
CA LEU A 374 -1.31 -1.85 9.13
C LEU A 374 -1.99 -2.08 10.48
N ASP A 375 -2.46 -3.30 10.72
CA ASP A 375 -3.07 -3.76 11.96
C ASP A 375 -2.03 -4.18 13.00
N LEU A 376 -2.45 -4.29 14.26
CA LEU A 376 -1.60 -4.76 15.36
C LEU A 376 -1.27 -6.25 15.18
N ALA A 377 -0.05 -6.66 15.52
CA ALA A 377 0.50 -7.98 15.21
C ALA A 377 0.45 -8.42 13.72
N SER A 378 0.18 -7.51 12.78
CA SER A 378 0.17 -7.84 11.36
C SER A 378 1.56 -8.23 10.83
N LEU A 379 1.57 -9.21 9.93
CA LEU A 379 2.76 -9.65 9.20
C LEU A 379 2.75 -9.11 7.77
N SER A 380 3.87 -8.50 7.36
CA SER A 380 4.17 -8.15 5.97
C SER A 380 5.51 -8.77 5.56
N ILE A 381 5.77 -8.94 4.27
CA ILE A 381 7.02 -9.57 3.78
C ILE A 381 7.56 -8.77 2.60
N VAL A 382 8.84 -8.37 2.69
CA VAL A 382 9.58 -7.71 1.62
C VAL A 382 10.92 -8.40 1.38
N GLU A 383 11.29 -8.52 0.11
CA GLU A 383 12.55 -9.08 -0.37
C GLU A 383 13.37 -7.97 -1.03
N PHE A 384 14.65 -7.87 -0.70
CA PHE A 384 15.62 -6.98 -1.36
C PHE A 384 16.71 -7.83 -2.01
N TYR A 385 16.99 -7.60 -3.29
CA TYR A 385 17.89 -8.39 -4.12
C TYR A 385 19.27 -7.71 -4.25
N PRO A 386 20.38 -8.48 -4.34
CA PRO A 386 21.73 -7.91 -4.50
C PRO A 386 21.93 -7.02 -5.74
N ASP A 387 21.07 -7.12 -6.76
CA ASP A 387 21.10 -6.28 -7.95
C ASP A 387 20.33 -4.95 -7.80
N GLY A 388 19.79 -4.67 -6.60
CA GLY A 388 19.01 -3.47 -6.29
C GLY A 388 17.50 -3.60 -6.52
N ASN A 389 17.01 -4.72 -7.08
CA ASN A 389 15.57 -4.97 -7.18
C ASN A 389 14.95 -5.26 -5.80
N ALA A 390 13.62 -5.15 -5.73
CA ALA A 390 12.84 -5.54 -4.56
C ALA A 390 11.52 -6.22 -4.95
N SER A 391 10.92 -6.94 -4.01
CA SER A 391 9.58 -7.51 -4.15
C SER A 391 8.87 -7.52 -2.80
N VAL A 392 7.71 -6.87 -2.69
CA VAL A 392 6.78 -7.15 -1.60
C VAL A 392 6.01 -8.43 -1.93
N ARG A 393 5.88 -9.34 -0.94
CA ARG A 393 5.22 -10.65 -1.08
C ARG A 393 3.92 -10.76 -0.28
N LEU A 394 3.82 -10.01 0.82
CA LEU A 394 2.69 -10.03 1.73
C LEU A 394 2.56 -8.65 2.39
N VAL A 395 1.34 -8.19 2.61
CA VAL A 395 1.05 -6.91 3.27
C VAL A 395 -0.10 -7.11 4.24
N ASN A 396 0.07 -6.66 5.48
CA ASN A 396 -0.96 -6.59 6.51
C ASN A 396 -1.74 -7.90 6.79
N ASP A 397 -1.06 -9.04 6.85
CA ASP A 397 -1.72 -10.31 7.17
C ASP A 397 -1.97 -10.45 8.68
N THR A 398 -3.24 -10.59 9.05
CA THR A 398 -3.75 -10.85 10.41
C THR A 398 -4.56 -12.15 10.51
N SER A 399 -4.48 -13.04 9.51
CA SER A 399 -5.25 -14.31 9.43
C SER A 399 -4.89 -15.35 10.52
N HIS A 400 -3.93 -15.02 11.37
CA HIS A 400 -3.53 -15.78 12.55
C HIS A 400 -4.18 -15.25 13.86
N LEU A 401 -4.97 -14.18 13.78
CA LEU A 401 -5.69 -13.55 14.90
C LEU A 401 -7.22 -13.82 14.86
N ALA A 402 -7.66 -14.75 14.00
CA ALA A 402 -9.06 -15.06 13.68
C ALA A 402 -9.50 -16.42 14.24
#